data_AF-A0A524Q925-F1
#
_entry.id   AF-A0A524Q925-F1
#
_cell.length_a   1.000
_cell.length_b   1.000
_cell.length_c   1.000
_cell.angle_alpha   90.00
_cell.angle_beta   90.00
_cell.angle_gamma   90.00
#
_symmetry.space_group_name_H-M   'P 1'
#
loop_
_entity.id
_entity.type
_entity.pdbx_description
1 polymer ?
#
loop_
_entity_poly.entity_id
_entity_poly.type
_entity_poly.pdbx_seq_one_letter_code
_entity_poly.pdbx_strand_id
1 'polypeptide(L)' 'NVDEPEKYSTYFLKIGSMKFKHKVIPGDTIIVRSDLIEPIRRGIVVMYCQAFVGEKLVAEGEMTAQVVKNK' A
#
# COMPACT_ATOMS: atom_id res chain seq x y z
N ASN A 1 -14.07 -5.17 -11.82
CA ASN A 1 -12.76 -5.02 -12.50
C ASN A 1 -12.73 -3.66 -13.18
N VAL A 2 -11.61 -2.93 -13.07
CA VAL A 2 -11.40 -1.63 -13.73
C VAL A 2 -10.89 -1.88 -15.14
N ASP A 3 -11.38 -1.13 -16.11
CA ASP A 3 -10.93 -1.23 -17.51
C ASP A 3 -9.50 -0.67 -17.68
N GLU A 4 -8.64 -1.43 -18.37
CA GLU A 4 -7.28 -1.02 -18.79
C GLU A 4 -6.39 -0.49 -17.64
N PRO A 5 -6.19 -1.26 -16.55
CA PRO A 5 -5.44 -0.81 -15.37
C PRO A 5 -4.00 -0.39 -15.68
N GLU A 6 -3.38 -0.98 -16.69
CA GLU A 6 -2.03 -0.64 -17.18
C GLU A 6 -1.91 0.79 -17.71
N LYS A 7 -3.04 1.45 -18.03
CA LYS A 7 -3.06 2.87 -18.44
C LYS A 7 -2.98 3.83 -17.27
N TYR A 8 -2.91 3.34 -16.03
CA TYR A 8 -2.87 4.16 -14.83
C TYR A 8 -1.58 3.91 -14.05
N SER A 9 -1.01 4.98 -13.51
CA SER A 9 0.09 4.95 -12.55
C SER A 9 -0.40 5.37 -11.17
N THR A 10 0.09 4.70 -10.14
CA THR A 10 -0.21 5.03 -8.74
C THR A 10 1.04 5.62 -8.09
N TYR A 11 0.96 6.88 -7.68
CA TYR A 11 2.08 7.60 -7.06
C TYR A 11 1.81 7.84 -5.58
N PHE A 12 2.77 7.49 -4.71
CA PHE A 12 2.66 7.83 -3.29
C PHE A 12 2.76 9.34 -3.09
N LEU A 13 1.79 9.88 -2.35
CA LEU A 13 1.77 11.27 -1.90
C LEU A 13 2.27 11.42 -0.47
N LYS A 14 1.96 10.44 0.39
CA LYS A 14 2.33 10.44 1.80
C LYS A 14 2.48 9.02 2.31
N ILE A 15 3.49 8.82 3.16
CA ILE A 15 3.65 7.61 3.99
C ILE A 15 3.72 8.12 5.43
N GLY A 16 2.80 7.67 6.28
CA GLY A 16 2.63 8.17 7.64
C GLY A 16 2.39 7.03 8.62
N SER A 17 2.65 7.30 9.91
CA SER A 17 2.42 6.34 11.00
C SER A 17 3.10 4.98 10.80
N MET A 18 4.16 4.93 9.97
CA MET A 18 4.82 3.68 9.60
C MET A 18 5.67 3.17 10.76
N LYS A 19 5.47 1.90 11.12
CA LYS A 19 6.19 1.19 12.18
C LYS A 19 6.86 -0.03 11.58
N PHE A 20 8.15 -0.18 11.84
CA PHE A 20 8.93 -1.36 11.49
C PHE A 20 9.16 -2.17 12.76
N LYS A 21 8.56 -3.35 12.83
CA LYS A 21 8.52 -4.16 14.06
C LYS A 21 9.59 -5.24 14.08
N HIS A 22 9.86 -5.84 12.93
CA HIS A 22 10.80 -6.95 12.81
C HIS A 22 11.64 -6.81 11.54
N LYS A 23 12.92 -7.19 11.65
CA LYS A 23 13.83 -7.26 10.52
C LYS A 23 13.41 -8.39 9.57
N VAL A 24 13.31 -8.06 8.29
CA VAL A 24 13.12 -9.02 7.19
C VAL A 24 14.49 -9.37 6.60
N ILE A 25 14.69 -10.62 6.20
CA ILE A 25 15.95 -11.13 5.65
C ILE A 25 15.72 -11.80 4.28
N PRO A 26 16.79 -12.01 3.47
CA PRO A 26 16.67 -12.77 2.22
C PRO A 26 16.09 -14.16 2.46
N GLY A 27 15.13 -14.55 1.62
CA GLY A 27 14.37 -15.80 1.75
C GLY A 27 13.00 -15.62 2.40
N ASP A 28 12.75 -14.52 3.09
CA ASP A 28 11.42 -14.21 3.63
C ASP A 28 10.42 -13.92 2.50
N THR A 29 9.21 -14.44 2.65
CA THR A 29 8.06 -14.06 1.80
C THR A 29 7.23 -13.02 2.54
N ILE A 30 7.11 -11.83 1.97
CA ILE A 30 6.32 -10.74 2.55
C ILE A 30 4.90 -10.78 1.97
N ILE A 31 3.90 -10.91 2.84
CA ILE A 31 2.49 -10.76 2.49
C ILE A 31 2.07 -9.34 2.86
N VAL A 32 1.71 -8.54 1.86
CA VAL A 32 1.19 -7.18 2.07
C VAL A 32 -0.34 -7.22 2.01
N ARG A 33 -0.97 -6.65 3.02
CA ARG A 33 -2.41 -6.38 3.08
C ARG A 33 -2.62 -4.87 3.10
N SER A 34 -3.59 -4.41 2.34
CA SER A 34 -3.89 -2.98 2.20
C SER A 34 -5.39 -2.81 2.18
N ASP A 35 -5.90 -2.08 3.17
CA ASP A 35 -7.31 -1.83 3.35
C ASP A 35 -7.59 -0.34 3.11
N LEU A 36 -8.58 -0.04 2.27
CA LEU A 36 -9.07 1.32 2.10
C LEU A 36 -9.69 1.79 3.42
N ILE A 37 -9.15 2.87 3.98
CA ILE A 37 -9.69 3.47 5.22
C ILE A 37 -10.53 4.71 4.93
N GLU A 38 -10.48 5.22 3.70
CA GLU A 38 -11.37 6.27 3.21
C GLU A 38 -11.90 5.92 1.81
N PRO A 39 -13.09 6.43 1.43
CA PRO A 39 -13.57 6.33 0.06
C PRO A 39 -12.63 7.03 -0.93
N ILE A 40 -12.41 6.41 -2.08
CA ILE A 40 -11.59 7.00 -3.15
C ILE A 40 -12.24 8.29 -3.66
N ARG A 41 -11.51 9.40 -3.66
CA ARG A 41 -12.00 10.71 -4.13
C ARG A 41 -10.96 11.38 -5.01
N ARG A 42 -11.37 11.81 -6.21
CA ARG A 42 -10.47 12.49 -7.19
C ARG A 42 -9.18 11.70 -7.47
N GLY A 43 -9.28 10.37 -7.49
CA GLY A 43 -8.13 9.47 -7.67
C GLY A 43 -7.21 9.35 -6.45
N ILE A 44 -7.54 9.96 -5.31
CA ILE A 44 -6.80 9.81 -4.06
C ILE A 44 -7.28 8.56 -3.33
N VAL A 45 -6.30 7.76 -2.92
CA VAL A 45 -6.45 6.49 -2.24
C VAL A 45 -5.77 6.59 -0.89
N VAL A 46 -6.50 6.37 0.20
CA VAL A 46 -5.97 6.36 1.56
C VAL A 46 -6.12 4.95 2.12
N MET A 47 -4.99 4.33 2.46
CA MET A 47 -4.93 2.93 2.86
C MET A 47 -4.18 2.78 4.17
N TYR A 48 -4.70 1.91 5.04
CA TYR A 48 -3.90 1.32 6.09
C TYR A 48 -3.29 0.01 5.57
N CYS A 49 -1.98 -0.13 5.75
CA CYS A 49 -1.20 -1.19 5.14
C CYS A 49 -0.46 -1.97 6.21
N GLN A 50 -0.43 -3.28 6.06
CA GLN A 50 0.25 -4.22 6.94
C GLN A 50 1.10 -5.17 6.10
N ALA A 51 2.29 -5.48 6.58
CA ALA A 51 3.21 -6.45 5.97
C ALA A 51 3.50 -7.56 6.96
N PHE A 52 3.43 -8.82 6.51
CA PHE A 52 3.64 -10.01 7.33
C PHE A 52 4.72 -10.92 6.74
N VAL A 53 5.45 -11.61 7.60
CA VAL A 53 6.28 -12.77 7.24
C VAL A 53 5.78 -13.96 8.06
N GLY A 54 5.16 -14.94 7.39
CA GLY A 54 4.32 -15.92 8.08
C GLY A 54 3.18 -15.23 8.83
N GLU A 55 3.08 -15.48 10.14
CA GLU A 55 2.09 -14.84 11.03
C GLU A 55 2.61 -13.56 11.71
N LYS A 56 3.90 -13.20 11.51
CA LYS A 56 4.50 -12.05 12.19
C LYS A 56 4.25 -10.77 11.42
N LEU A 57 3.62 -9.78 12.06
CA LEU A 57 3.49 -8.42 11.53
C LEU A 57 4.86 -7.73 11.54
N VAL A 58 5.47 -7.54 10.36
CA VAL A 58 6.82 -6.96 10.24
C VAL A 58 6.80 -5.45 10.03
N ALA A 59 5.76 -4.91 9.39
CA ALA A 59 5.56 -3.48 9.27
C ALA A 59 4.08 -3.11 9.14
N GLU A 60 3.71 -1.91 9.57
CA GLU A 60 2.34 -1.37 9.42
C GLU A 60 2.37 0.16 9.31
N GLY A 61 1.39 0.75 8.65
CA GLY A 61 1.26 2.21 8.59
C GLY A 61 0.20 2.67 7.62
N GLU A 62 0.05 3.98 7.49
CA GLU A 62 -0.89 4.61 6.56
C GLU A 62 -0.15 5.12 5.32
N MET A 63 -0.74 4.90 4.16
CA MET A 63 -0.24 5.39 2.88
C MET A 63 -1.34 6.13 2.13
N THR A 64 -0.98 7.26 1.54
CA THR A 64 -1.83 8.00 0.62
C THR A 64 -1.18 7.98 -0.76
N ALA A 65 -1.96 7.63 -1.78
CA ALA A 65 -1.50 7.60 -3.15
C ALA A 65 -2.51 8.27 -4.09
N GLN A 66 -2.05 8.66 -5.28
CA GLN A 66 -2.87 9.18 -6.35
C GLN A 66 -2.79 8.26 -7.57
N VAL A 67 -3.95 7.85 -8.07
CA VAL A 67 -4.09 7.13 -9.34
C VAL A 67 -4.25 8.16 -10.46
N VAL A 68 -3.35 8.13 -11.42
CA VAL A 68 -3.27 9.09 -12.53
C VAL A 68 -3.22 8.32 -13.85
N LYS A 69 -3.97 8.77 -14.85
CA LYS A 69 -3.90 8.18 -16.20
C LYS A 69 -2.58 8.58 -16.86
N ASN A 70 -1.90 7.61 -17.44
CA ASN A 70 -0.67 7.81 -18.21
C ASN A 70 -0.97 8.69 -19.43
N LYS A 71 0.01 9.52 -19.84
CA LYS A 71 -0.08 10.31 -21.06
C LYS A 71 0.17 9.46 -22.29
#